data_AF-A0A088T036-F1
#
_entry.id   AF-A0A088T036-F1
#
_cell.length_a   1.000
_cell.length_b   1.000
_cell.length_c   1.000
_cell.angle_alpha   90.00
_cell.angle_beta   90.00
_cell.angle_gamma   90.00
#
_symmetry.space_group_name_H-M   'P 1'
#
loop_
_entity.id
_entity.type
_entity.pdbx_description
1 polymer ?
#
loop_
_entity_poly.entity_id
_entity_poly.type
_entity_poly.pdbx_seq_one_letter_code
_entity_poly.pdbx_strand_id
1 'polypeptide(L)'
;MKKKNNIYLILTYLFFIYPPFIWGLVLIYQEGNYGEEHIVSLWINLILIAVIAAICVLLIYKNKIHKPKGNEIKHLIFGLIGNIVVYFYTFQNLMKIDDYISIYLILLIVLGVHYLLISRKIVAKELWLLMPIFLALDLIHLIGTGCGFTDGWQCYQSANTVFQYIIYSIMILVSLGYYAYRLYLLRQWDILKYITLALIIALSIVFQNEDWMEEKLSLTLMIALPFFTIVDFIITIVNKRYTHKMLFHYLRLYAIFVIFSFMGAFDFFYGEANFDMLALMVTIAYISLFIIIFRYLLKVDHTKSIVMEKGIMFGVCNEIHLKLIKEQFGEVKAEYVSLEINDYSLIAMKDKTVVGFISTKLNPLLEPLCEVNEAFVEILEVHPNYQKQGVASKLIEKTEKYFRSEGISQLRAWALNNNPNYINLWKKFDYCLSPTKIHIKEQNKYLDGYHFIKKL
;
A
#
# COMPACT_ATOMS: atom_id res chain seq x y z
N MET A 1 28.13 0.52 -2.57
CA MET A 1 27.21 -0.54 -2.10
C MET A 1 26.57 -1.26 -3.28
N LYS A 2 26.67 -2.59 -3.40
CA LYS A 2 25.99 -3.34 -4.48
C LYS A 2 24.47 -3.19 -4.29
N LYS A 3 23.77 -2.79 -5.35
CA LYS A 3 22.31 -2.62 -5.39
C LYS A 3 21.64 -3.90 -4.89
N LYS A 4 20.92 -3.83 -3.77
CA LYS A 4 20.15 -4.95 -3.22
C LYS A 4 19.15 -5.41 -4.30
N ASN A 5 19.33 -6.62 -4.82
CA ASN A 5 18.48 -7.13 -5.89
C ASN A 5 17.22 -7.70 -5.25
N ASN A 6 16.09 -6.98 -5.37
CA ASN A 6 14.84 -7.34 -4.70
C ASN A 6 14.15 -8.58 -5.31
N ILE A 7 14.77 -9.25 -6.29
CA ILE A 7 14.21 -10.41 -6.99
C ILE A 7 13.80 -11.56 -6.06
N TYR A 8 14.51 -11.77 -4.96
CA TYR A 8 14.16 -12.81 -3.98
C TYR A 8 12.90 -12.48 -3.20
N LEU A 9 12.64 -11.19 -2.99
CA LEU A 9 11.40 -10.71 -2.40
C LEU A 9 10.24 -10.89 -3.40
N ILE A 10 10.44 -10.66 -4.71
CA ILE A 10 9.42 -10.99 -5.75
C ILE A 10 9.01 -12.45 -5.64
N LEU A 11 10.00 -13.34 -5.71
CA LEU A 11 9.78 -14.79 -5.76
C LEU A 11 9.01 -15.26 -4.52
N THR A 12 9.34 -14.69 -3.36
CA THR A 12 8.63 -14.95 -2.11
C THR A 12 7.12 -14.70 -2.23
N TYR A 13 6.70 -13.58 -2.80
CA TYR A 13 5.29 -13.26 -2.97
C TYR A 13 4.63 -14.10 -4.07
N LEU A 14 5.31 -14.34 -5.18
CA LEU A 14 4.80 -15.19 -6.26
C LEU A 14 4.47 -16.59 -5.78
N PHE A 15 5.29 -17.15 -4.87
CA PHE A 15 5.04 -18.45 -4.28
C PHE A 15 3.72 -18.53 -3.49
N PHE A 16 3.23 -17.44 -2.89
CA PHE A 16 1.89 -17.44 -2.25
C PHE A 16 0.73 -17.47 -3.24
N ILE A 17 0.94 -16.96 -4.45
CA ILE A 17 -0.13 -16.71 -5.43
C ILE A 17 -0.28 -17.86 -6.42
N TYR A 18 0.81 -18.59 -6.69
CA TYR A 18 0.78 -19.68 -7.66
C TYR A 18 -0.22 -20.81 -7.35
N PRO A 19 -0.36 -21.31 -6.11
CA PRO A 19 -1.29 -22.40 -5.83
C PRO A 19 -2.76 -22.11 -6.23
N PRO A 20 -3.38 -20.99 -5.81
CA PRO A 20 -4.77 -20.70 -6.19
C PRO A 20 -4.89 -20.38 -7.69
N PHE A 21 -3.86 -19.76 -8.29
CA PHE A 21 -3.85 -19.47 -9.73
C PHE A 21 -3.82 -20.76 -10.57
N ILE A 22 -2.93 -21.68 -10.24
CA ILE A 22 -2.77 -22.95 -10.95
C ILE A 22 -4.02 -23.81 -10.76
N TRP A 23 -4.55 -23.88 -9.54
CA TRP A 23 -5.81 -24.59 -9.30
C TRP A 23 -6.96 -24.04 -10.14
N GLY A 24 -7.13 -22.73 -10.17
CA GLY A 24 -8.15 -22.09 -10.98
C GLY A 24 -8.03 -22.44 -12.46
N LEU A 25 -6.82 -22.47 -13.01
CA LEU A 25 -6.60 -22.91 -14.39
C LEU A 25 -6.89 -24.40 -14.60
N VAL A 26 -6.50 -25.25 -13.65
CA VAL A 26 -6.77 -26.70 -13.74
C VAL A 26 -8.27 -26.98 -13.74
N LEU A 27 -9.03 -26.32 -12.87
CA LEU A 27 -10.50 -26.43 -12.83
C LEU A 27 -11.16 -26.09 -14.17
N ILE A 28 -10.66 -25.06 -14.85
CA ILE A 28 -11.25 -24.59 -16.10
C ILE A 28 -10.96 -25.57 -17.26
N TYR A 29 -9.75 -26.10 -17.30
CA TYR A 29 -9.23 -26.81 -18.47
C TYR A 29 -9.24 -28.33 -18.34
N GLN A 30 -9.37 -28.88 -17.14
CA GLN A 30 -9.46 -30.32 -16.93
C GLN A 30 -10.89 -30.80 -17.22
N GLU A 31 -11.10 -31.35 -18.41
CA GLU A 31 -12.31 -32.13 -18.71
C GLU A 31 -12.09 -33.56 -18.18
N GLY A 32 -12.74 -33.94 -17.08
CA GLY A 32 -12.57 -35.28 -16.52
C GLY A 32 -13.11 -35.47 -15.10
N ASN A 33 -12.69 -36.56 -14.47
CA ASN A 33 -13.16 -36.97 -13.15
C ASN A 33 -12.64 -35.98 -12.08
N TYR A 34 -13.55 -35.20 -11.47
CA TYR A 34 -13.29 -34.14 -10.46
C TYR A 34 -12.41 -34.56 -9.27
N GLY A 35 -12.17 -35.86 -9.08
CA GLY A 35 -11.34 -36.39 -8.01
C GLY A 35 -9.84 -36.13 -8.15
N GLU A 36 -9.30 -35.90 -9.34
CA GLU A 36 -7.84 -35.83 -9.58
C GLU A 36 -7.29 -34.40 -9.77
N GLU A 37 -8.13 -33.38 -9.75
CA GLU A 37 -7.75 -31.97 -10.00
C GLU A 37 -6.64 -31.48 -9.06
N HIS A 38 -6.70 -31.92 -7.80
CA HIS A 38 -5.68 -31.60 -6.82
C HIS A 38 -4.31 -32.17 -7.20
N ILE A 39 -4.25 -33.41 -7.70
CA ILE A 39 -3.01 -34.06 -8.14
C ILE A 39 -2.42 -33.33 -9.35
N VAL A 40 -3.26 -33.00 -10.34
CA VAL A 40 -2.82 -32.28 -11.54
C VAL A 40 -2.31 -30.88 -11.17
N SER A 41 -3.04 -30.15 -10.31
CA SER A 41 -2.61 -28.84 -9.81
C SER A 41 -1.31 -28.91 -9.01
N LEU A 42 -1.12 -29.97 -8.19
CA LEU A 42 0.13 -30.19 -7.45
C LEU A 42 1.30 -30.33 -8.41
N TRP A 43 1.16 -31.19 -9.43
CA TRP A 43 2.22 -31.43 -10.40
C TRP A 43 2.59 -30.17 -11.15
N ILE A 44 1.61 -29.40 -11.62
CA ILE A 44 1.86 -28.14 -12.32
C ILE A 44 2.58 -27.13 -11.40
N ASN A 45 2.17 -27.02 -10.13
CA ASN A 45 2.83 -26.15 -9.15
C ASN A 45 4.28 -26.58 -8.86
N LEU A 46 4.53 -27.88 -8.69
CA LEU A 46 5.89 -28.43 -8.50
C LEU A 46 6.78 -28.19 -9.72
N ILE A 47 6.27 -28.44 -10.92
CA ILE A 47 6.99 -28.19 -12.19
C ILE A 47 7.32 -26.70 -12.31
N LEU A 48 6.37 -25.81 -12.03
CA LEU A 48 6.60 -24.37 -12.09
C LEU A 48 7.70 -23.92 -11.12
N ILE A 49 7.66 -24.39 -9.87
CA ILE A 49 8.69 -24.08 -8.86
C ILE A 49 10.07 -24.59 -9.31
N ALA A 50 10.14 -25.81 -9.86
CA ALA A 50 11.38 -26.38 -10.37
C ALA A 50 11.96 -25.56 -11.55
N VAL A 51 11.11 -25.13 -12.49
CA VAL A 51 11.51 -24.27 -13.62
C VAL A 51 12.03 -22.92 -13.12
N ILE A 52 11.33 -22.28 -12.19
CA ILE A 52 11.76 -21.00 -11.59
C ILE A 52 13.11 -21.18 -10.86
N ALA A 53 13.28 -22.26 -10.11
CA ALA A 53 14.53 -22.58 -9.43
C ALA A 53 15.69 -22.77 -10.43
N ALA A 54 15.46 -23.52 -11.51
CA ALA A 54 16.45 -23.73 -12.57
C ALA A 54 16.86 -22.41 -13.25
N ILE A 55 15.89 -21.54 -13.57
CA ILE A 55 16.16 -20.20 -14.13
C ILE A 55 16.99 -19.37 -13.15
N CYS A 56 16.65 -19.38 -11.85
CA CYS A 56 17.41 -18.65 -10.84
C CYS A 56 18.86 -19.16 -10.73
N VAL A 57 19.07 -20.48 -10.72
CA VAL A 57 20.41 -21.08 -10.72
C VAL A 57 21.21 -20.66 -11.95
N LEU A 58 20.60 -20.69 -13.14
CA LEU A 58 21.24 -20.27 -14.38
C LEU A 58 21.61 -18.78 -14.38
N LEU A 59 20.74 -17.93 -13.85
CA LEU A 59 21.00 -16.49 -13.72
C LEU A 59 22.08 -16.17 -12.67
N ILE A 60 22.17 -16.96 -11.60
CA ILE A 60 23.27 -16.86 -10.63
C ILE A 60 24.59 -17.30 -11.28
N TYR A 61 24.59 -18.42 -12.01
CA TYR A 61 25.77 -18.93 -12.71
C TYR A 61 26.32 -17.91 -13.74
N LYS A 62 25.42 -17.23 -14.46
CA LYS A 62 25.77 -16.14 -15.40
C LYS A 62 26.11 -14.80 -14.74
N ASN A 63 26.21 -14.74 -13.40
CA ASN A 63 26.43 -13.51 -12.62
C ASN A 63 25.41 -12.39 -12.91
N LYS A 64 24.20 -12.74 -13.39
CA LYS A 64 23.11 -11.78 -13.61
C LYS A 64 22.32 -11.50 -12.33
N ILE A 65 22.28 -12.47 -11.41
CA ILE A 65 21.72 -12.33 -10.07
C ILE A 65 22.79 -12.75 -9.04
N HIS A 66 22.84 -12.09 -7.89
CA HIS A 66 23.77 -12.43 -6.81
C HIS A 66 23.27 -13.64 -6.02
N LYS A 67 24.16 -14.49 -5.48
CA LYS A 67 23.75 -15.59 -4.57
C LYS A 67 22.98 -15.04 -3.36
N PRO A 68 21.80 -15.58 -2.99
CA PRO A 68 20.97 -15.03 -1.93
C PRO A 68 21.70 -15.07 -0.58
N LYS A 69 21.59 -13.98 0.20
CA LYS A 69 22.18 -13.85 1.54
C LYS A 69 21.15 -14.15 2.64
N GLY A 70 21.59 -14.27 3.90
CA GLY A 70 20.77 -14.73 5.04
C GLY A 70 19.32 -14.24 5.08
N ASN A 71 19.07 -12.92 5.03
CA ASN A 71 17.69 -12.40 5.05
C ASN A 71 16.89 -12.76 3.78
N GLU A 72 17.53 -12.82 2.61
CA GLU A 72 16.87 -13.20 1.35
C GLU A 72 16.51 -14.69 1.33
N ILE A 73 17.36 -15.54 1.92
CA ILE A 73 17.07 -16.96 2.12
C ILE A 73 15.85 -17.13 3.04
N LYS A 74 15.77 -16.36 4.14
CA LYS A 74 14.60 -16.38 5.04
C LYS A 74 13.31 -16.00 4.30
N HIS A 75 13.35 -14.99 3.42
CA HIS A 75 12.19 -14.63 2.61
C HIS A 75 11.79 -15.74 1.62
N LEU A 76 12.74 -16.34 0.91
CA LEU A 76 12.44 -17.44 -0.01
C LEU A 76 11.84 -18.66 0.70
N ILE A 77 12.38 -19.01 1.88
CA ILE A 77 11.82 -20.08 2.72
C ILE A 77 10.41 -19.73 3.16
N PHE A 78 10.17 -18.48 3.59
CA PHE A 78 8.83 -18.00 3.93
C PHE A 78 7.85 -18.14 2.75
N GLY A 79 8.27 -17.79 1.55
CA GLY A 79 7.46 -17.93 0.33
C GLY A 79 7.13 -19.39 0.00
N LEU A 80 8.11 -20.29 0.11
CA LEU A 80 7.91 -21.72 -0.14
C LEU A 80 6.98 -22.37 0.90
N ILE A 81 7.16 -22.05 2.18
CA ILE A 81 6.24 -22.50 3.24
C ILE A 81 4.84 -21.95 2.98
N GLY A 82 4.74 -20.67 2.58
CA GLY A 82 3.50 -20.03 2.17
C GLY A 82 2.79 -20.76 1.03
N ASN A 83 3.53 -21.13 -0.03
CA ASN A 83 3.01 -21.90 -1.15
C ASN A 83 2.39 -23.22 -0.68
N ILE A 84 3.10 -23.96 0.18
CA ILE A 84 2.64 -25.24 0.72
C ILE A 84 1.37 -25.04 1.54
N VAL A 85 1.35 -24.08 2.45
CA VAL A 85 0.18 -23.80 3.32
C VAL A 85 -1.04 -23.37 2.51
N VAL A 86 -0.86 -22.46 1.55
CA VAL A 86 -1.95 -22.01 0.69
C VAL A 86 -2.45 -23.14 -0.21
N TYR A 87 -1.54 -23.98 -0.73
CA TYR A 87 -1.93 -25.15 -1.49
C TYR A 87 -2.82 -26.10 -0.65
N PHE A 88 -2.39 -26.51 0.53
CA PHE A 88 -3.19 -27.38 1.40
C PHE A 88 -4.53 -26.77 1.78
N TYR A 89 -4.59 -25.45 1.98
CA TYR A 89 -5.86 -24.74 2.18
C TYR A 89 -6.80 -24.85 0.98
N THR A 90 -6.30 -24.53 -0.21
CA THR A 90 -7.10 -24.56 -1.45
C THR A 90 -7.72 -25.93 -1.69
N PHE A 91 -7.06 -27.00 -1.23
CA PHE A 91 -7.46 -28.38 -1.49
C PHE A 91 -8.03 -29.14 -0.29
N GLN A 92 -8.25 -28.51 0.87
CA GLN A 92 -8.69 -29.22 2.07
C GLN A 92 -10.03 -29.97 1.87
N ASN A 93 -11.00 -29.31 1.21
CA ASN A 93 -12.32 -29.88 0.94
C ASN A 93 -12.24 -31.07 -0.02
N LEU A 94 -11.32 -31.02 -0.99
CA LEU A 94 -11.11 -32.08 -1.97
C LEU A 94 -10.33 -33.27 -1.38
N MET A 95 -9.40 -33.01 -0.46
CA MET A 95 -8.60 -34.04 0.20
C MET A 95 -9.34 -34.78 1.33
N LYS A 96 -10.62 -34.43 1.61
CA LYS A 96 -11.37 -34.92 2.77
C LYS A 96 -10.60 -34.79 4.08
N ILE A 97 -9.74 -33.78 4.15
CA ILE A 97 -9.20 -33.32 5.42
C ILE A 97 -10.41 -32.62 6.02
N ASP A 98 -11.02 -33.14 7.09
CA ASP A 98 -12.17 -32.48 7.72
C ASP A 98 -11.83 -30.98 7.94
N ASP A 99 -12.82 -30.09 8.01
CA ASP A 99 -12.75 -28.60 8.04
C ASP A 99 -11.86 -27.96 9.15
N TYR A 100 -10.86 -28.68 9.66
CA TYR A 100 -9.83 -28.29 10.60
C TYR A 100 -9.04 -27.05 10.19
N ILE A 101 -8.80 -26.80 8.88
CA ILE A 101 -8.01 -25.65 8.42
C ILE A 101 -8.92 -24.50 7.95
N SER A 102 -9.58 -23.86 8.92
CA SER A 102 -10.33 -22.64 8.66
C SER A 102 -9.43 -21.54 8.07
N ILE A 103 -9.99 -20.66 7.24
CA ILE A 103 -9.32 -19.48 6.69
C ILE A 103 -8.64 -18.64 7.80
N TYR A 104 -9.21 -18.66 9.01
CA TYR A 104 -8.69 -18.01 10.20
C TYR A 104 -7.40 -18.64 10.72
N LEU A 105 -7.25 -19.97 10.66
CA LEU A 105 -6.03 -20.67 11.07
C LEU A 105 -4.87 -20.34 10.11
N ILE A 106 -5.12 -20.24 8.82
CA ILE A 106 -4.11 -19.82 7.84
C ILE A 106 -3.75 -18.37 8.00
N LEU A 107 -4.74 -17.50 8.21
CA LEU A 107 -4.47 -16.10 8.50
C LEU A 107 -3.60 -15.97 9.76
N LEU A 108 -3.88 -16.78 10.79
CA LEU A 108 -3.11 -16.84 12.05
C LEU A 108 -1.68 -17.36 11.81
N ILE A 109 -1.50 -18.41 11.00
CA ILE A 109 -0.18 -18.95 10.66
C ILE A 109 0.61 -17.92 9.83
N VAL A 110 0.01 -17.33 8.81
CA VAL A 110 0.65 -16.31 7.97
C VAL A 110 1.02 -15.08 8.80
N LEU A 111 0.10 -14.59 9.66
CA LEU A 111 0.37 -13.48 10.57
C LEU A 111 1.42 -13.83 11.62
N GLY A 112 1.40 -15.03 12.19
CA GLY A 112 2.37 -15.51 13.18
C GLY A 112 3.77 -15.65 12.58
N VAL A 113 3.88 -16.25 11.40
CA VAL A 113 5.14 -16.38 10.69
C VAL A 113 5.64 -15.00 10.21
N HIS A 114 4.76 -14.11 9.76
CA HIS A 114 5.11 -12.73 9.43
C HIS A 114 5.57 -11.93 10.66
N TYR A 115 4.91 -12.11 11.80
CA TYR A 115 5.28 -11.47 13.06
C TYR A 115 6.64 -11.96 13.58
N LEU A 116 6.89 -13.27 13.53
CA LEU A 116 8.13 -13.90 13.98
C LEU A 116 9.31 -13.62 13.04
N LEU A 117 9.08 -13.57 11.73
CA LEU A 117 10.15 -13.43 10.73
C LEU A 117 10.37 -11.99 10.25
N ILE A 118 9.35 -11.10 10.30
CA ILE A 118 9.37 -9.82 9.54
C ILE A 118 9.10 -8.58 10.41
N SER A 119 8.04 -8.51 11.25
CA SER A 119 7.71 -7.26 11.98
C SER A 119 6.92 -7.47 13.27
N ARG A 120 7.40 -6.90 14.39
CA ARG A 120 6.88 -7.08 15.77
C ARG A 120 5.71 -6.18 16.21
N LYS A 121 5.03 -5.42 15.34
CA LYS A 121 3.90 -4.54 15.76
C LYS A 121 2.74 -4.52 14.77
N ILE A 122 1.52 -4.69 15.28
CA ILE A 122 0.25 -4.53 14.55
C ILE A 122 -0.55 -3.42 15.25
N VAL A 123 -1.10 -2.47 14.49
CA VAL A 123 -1.95 -1.39 15.02
C VAL A 123 -3.30 -1.42 14.28
N ALA A 124 -4.41 -1.31 15.01
CA ALA A 124 -5.76 -1.50 14.50
C ALA A 124 -6.63 -0.28 14.81
N LYS A 125 -6.91 0.60 13.82
CA LYS A 125 -7.70 1.81 14.09
C LYS A 125 -8.73 2.28 13.05
N GLU A 126 -8.88 1.67 11.86
CA GLU A 126 -9.85 2.17 10.84
C GLU A 126 -10.89 1.15 10.33
N LEU A 127 -10.96 -0.05 10.92
CA LEU A 127 -11.95 -1.09 10.58
C LEU A 127 -13.42 -0.67 10.85
N TRP A 128 -13.63 0.41 11.61
CA TRP A 128 -14.91 0.73 12.26
C TRP A 128 -15.88 1.62 11.46
N LEU A 129 -15.50 2.12 10.28
CA LEU A 129 -16.37 3.02 9.51
C LEU A 129 -17.21 2.33 8.41
N LEU A 130 -16.70 1.23 7.83
CA LEU A 130 -17.41 0.49 6.76
C LEU A 130 -18.30 -0.62 7.30
N MET A 131 -17.93 -1.20 8.43
CA MET A 131 -18.71 -2.22 9.13
C MET A 131 -20.14 -1.74 9.49
N PRO A 132 -20.36 -0.49 9.98
CA PRO A 132 -21.70 0.01 10.27
C PRO A 132 -22.56 0.25 9.02
N ILE A 133 -21.95 0.69 7.91
CA ILE A 133 -22.67 0.89 6.63
C ILE A 133 -23.11 -0.46 6.07
N PHE A 134 -22.23 -1.46 6.15
CA PHE A 134 -22.55 -2.83 5.74
C PHE A 134 -23.64 -3.45 6.62
N LEU A 135 -23.52 -3.34 7.94
CA LEU A 135 -24.54 -3.82 8.89
C LEU A 135 -25.89 -3.12 8.68
N ALA A 136 -25.90 -1.83 8.32
CA ALA A 136 -27.13 -1.11 8.01
C ALA A 136 -27.78 -1.62 6.72
N LEU A 137 -27.00 -1.92 5.68
CA LEU A 137 -27.51 -2.43 4.41
C LEU A 137 -27.99 -3.89 4.52
N ASP A 138 -27.26 -4.73 5.24
CA ASP A 138 -27.67 -6.10 5.57
C ASP A 138 -28.95 -6.10 6.42
N LEU A 139 -29.08 -5.20 7.38
CA LEU A 139 -30.31 -5.02 8.16
C LEU A 139 -31.49 -4.56 7.29
N ILE A 140 -31.29 -3.64 6.35
CA ILE A 140 -32.33 -3.20 5.41
C ILE A 140 -32.74 -4.36 4.49
N HIS A 141 -31.77 -5.16 4.03
CA HIS A 141 -32.04 -6.35 3.23
C HIS A 141 -32.85 -7.37 4.04
N LEU A 142 -32.40 -7.71 5.25
CA LEU A 142 -33.08 -8.59 6.21
C LEU A 142 -34.51 -8.14 6.50
N ILE A 143 -34.75 -6.84 6.70
CA ILE A 143 -36.09 -6.29 6.92
C ILE A 143 -36.97 -6.43 5.66
N GLY A 144 -36.38 -6.21 4.48
CA GLY A 144 -37.11 -6.24 3.20
C GLY A 144 -37.41 -7.64 2.68
N THR A 145 -36.58 -8.63 3.01
CA THR A 145 -36.69 -10.01 2.50
C THR A 145 -37.04 -11.03 3.58
N GLY A 146 -36.96 -10.63 4.85
CA GLY A 146 -37.07 -11.54 5.99
C GLY A 146 -35.83 -12.42 6.20
N CYS A 147 -34.76 -12.23 5.41
CA CYS A 147 -33.60 -13.11 5.38
C CYS A 147 -32.26 -12.39 5.38
N GLY A 148 -31.35 -12.87 6.22
CA GLY A 148 -29.99 -12.36 6.35
C GLY A 148 -28.99 -13.19 5.54
N PHE A 149 -27.74 -12.75 5.54
CA PHE A 149 -26.65 -13.38 4.77
C PHE A 149 -26.32 -14.84 5.16
N THR A 150 -26.82 -15.29 6.31
CA THR A 150 -26.47 -16.58 6.93
C THR A 150 -27.56 -17.65 6.90
N ASP A 151 -28.79 -17.30 6.51
CA ASP A 151 -29.91 -18.23 6.59
C ASP A 151 -30.12 -18.95 5.25
N GLY A 152 -29.89 -20.26 5.25
CA GLY A 152 -29.95 -21.11 4.07
C GLY A 152 -31.38 -21.40 3.59
N TRP A 153 -31.57 -21.36 2.26
CA TRP A 153 -32.55 -22.04 1.38
C TRP A 153 -34.05 -22.06 1.75
N GLN A 154 -34.49 -21.65 2.93
CA GLN A 154 -35.89 -21.65 3.37
C GLN A 154 -36.43 -20.24 3.65
N CYS A 155 -36.10 -19.31 2.76
CA CYS A 155 -36.52 -17.93 2.83
C CYS A 155 -37.79 -17.67 2.03
N TYR A 156 -38.75 -16.93 2.62
CA TYR A 156 -40.04 -16.62 1.99
C TYR A 156 -39.86 -15.80 0.69
N GLN A 157 -40.30 -16.37 -0.43
CA GLN A 157 -40.16 -15.84 -1.80
C GLN A 157 -40.98 -14.57 -2.12
N SER A 158 -41.63 -13.90 -1.16
CA SER A 158 -42.53 -12.77 -1.49
C SER A 158 -41.84 -11.40 -1.53
N ALA A 159 -40.52 -11.35 -1.63
CA ALA A 159 -39.82 -10.08 -1.77
C ALA A 159 -40.11 -9.46 -3.14
N ASN A 160 -40.51 -8.19 -3.16
CA ASN A 160 -40.75 -7.44 -4.39
C ASN A 160 -39.41 -7.33 -5.17
N THR A 161 -39.29 -8.04 -6.29
CA THR A 161 -38.09 -8.10 -7.14
C THR A 161 -37.62 -6.70 -7.56
N VAL A 162 -38.56 -5.77 -7.78
CA VAL A 162 -38.29 -4.37 -8.11
C VAL A 162 -37.56 -3.65 -6.96
N PHE A 163 -37.94 -3.92 -5.70
CA PHE A 163 -37.31 -3.30 -4.53
C PHE A 163 -35.87 -3.80 -4.34
N GLN A 164 -35.64 -5.11 -4.48
CA GLN A 164 -34.29 -5.69 -4.42
C GLN A 164 -33.40 -5.15 -5.54
N TYR A 165 -33.93 -5.09 -6.77
CA TYR A 165 -33.22 -4.54 -7.93
C TYR A 165 -32.80 -3.07 -7.72
N ILE A 166 -33.68 -2.24 -7.14
CA ILE A 166 -33.37 -0.84 -6.81
C ILE A 166 -32.26 -0.75 -5.75
N ILE A 167 -32.34 -1.55 -4.67
CA ILE A 167 -31.31 -1.57 -3.62
C ILE A 167 -29.95 -1.96 -4.19
N TYR A 168 -29.89 -3.05 -4.97
CA TYR A 168 -28.65 -3.54 -5.56
C TYR A 168 -28.07 -2.54 -6.56
N SER A 169 -28.92 -1.90 -7.38
CA SER A 169 -28.51 -0.84 -8.30
C SER A 169 -27.87 0.35 -7.58
N ILE A 170 -28.48 0.83 -6.48
CA ILE A 170 -27.94 1.93 -5.68
C ILE A 170 -26.56 1.56 -5.12
N MET A 171 -26.42 0.35 -4.57
CA MET A 171 -25.16 -0.10 -4.00
C MET A 171 -24.04 -0.24 -5.04
N ILE A 172 -24.35 -0.76 -6.23
CA ILE A 172 -23.41 -0.85 -7.35
C ILE A 172 -22.97 0.54 -7.79
N LEU A 173 -23.92 1.47 -7.96
CA LEU A 173 -23.62 2.86 -8.34
C LEU A 173 -22.75 3.58 -7.29
N VAL A 174 -23.03 3.39 -6.01
CA VAL A 174 -22.23 3.96 -4.91
C VAL A 174 -20.81 3.37 -4.91
N SER A 175 -20.69 2.06 -5.08
CA SER A 175 -19.39 1.35 -5.09
C SER A 175 -18.54 1.76 -6.31
N LEU A 176 -19.13 1.74 -7.50
CA LEU A 176 -18.47 2.19 -8.75
C LEU A 176 -18.11 3.67 -8.69
N GLY A 177 -19.04 4.52 -8.23
CA GLY A 177 -18.82 5.95 -8.07
C GLY A 177 -17.66 6.26 -7.12
N TYR A 178 -17.60 5.55 -5.99
CA TYR A 178 -16.47 5.65 -5.05
C TYR A 178 -15.13 5.27 -5.72
N TYR A 179 -15.09 4.12 -6.41
CA TYR A 179 -13.87 3.67 -7.07
C TYR A 179 -13.44 4.60 -8.21
N ALA A 180 -14.37 5.06 -9.04
CA ALA A 180 -14.12 6.01 -10.12
C ALA A 180 -13.61 7.36 -9.60
N TYR A 181 -14.25 7.92 -8.57
CA TYR A 181 -13.79 9.14 -7.90
C TYR A 181 -12.36 8.98 -7.37
N ARG A 182 -12.04 7.83 -6.77
CA ARG A 182 -10.71 7.55 -6.22
C ARG A 182 -9.66 7.30 -7.30
N LEU A 183 -10.05 6.79 -8.47
CA LEU A 183 -9.19 6.72 -9.66
C LEU A 183 -8.91 8.12 -10.22
N TYR A 184 -9.93 8.96 -10.33
CA TYR A 184 -9.80 10.36 -10.80
C TYR A 184 -8.81 11.17 -9.95
N LEU A 185 -8.89 11.06 -8.62
CA LEU A 185 -7.98 11.77 -7.70
C LEU A 185 -6.50 11.41 -7.83
N LEU A 186 -6.15 10.29 -8.49
CA LEU A 186 -4.76 9.84 -8.55
C LEU A 186 -3.87 10.64 -9.52
N ARG A 187 -4.44 11.50 -10.39
CA ARG A 187 -3.84 12.53 -11.28
C ARG A 187 -2.58 12.15 -12.10
N GLN A 188 -2.02 10.95 -11.94
CA GLN A 188 -0.87 10.43 -12.67
C GLN A 188 -1.36 9.37 -13.66
N TRP A 189 -1.65 9.82 -14.87
CA TRP A 189 -2.13 9.00 -15.96
C TRP A 189 -0.94 8.56 -16.82
N ASP A 190 -0.58 7.28 -16.72
CA ASP A 190 0.43 6.66 -17.60
C ASP A 190 -0.30 5.91 -18.71
N ILE A 191 0.31 5.81 -19.90
CA ILE A 191 -0.28 5.14 -21.08
C ILE A 191 -0.74 3.71 -20.75
N LEU A 192 0.04 2.97 -19.97
CA LEU A 192 -0.30 1.63 -19.49
C LEU A 192 -1.65 1.59 -18.75
N LYS A 193 -1.96 2.60 -17.92
CA LYS A 193 -3.22 2.66 -17.17
C LYS A 193 -4.42 2.85 -18.10
N TYR A 194 -4.27 3.64 -19.16
CA TYR A 194 -5.32 3.79 -20.16
C TYR A 194 -5.56 2.49 -20.93
N ILE A 195 -4.48 1.79 -21.29
CA ILE A 195 -4.58 0.48 -21.95
C ILE A 195 -5.29 -0.52 -21.03
N THR A 196 -4.91 -0.61 -19.74
CA THR A 196 -5.57 -1.52 -18.80
C THR A 196 -7.04 -1.17 -18.56
N LEU A 197 -7.37 0.13 -18.43
CA LEU A 197 -8.76 0.58 -18.29
C LEU A 197 -9.58 0.27 -19.55
N ALA A 198 -9.04 0.55 -20.73
CA ALA A 198 -9.69 0.25 -22.01
C ALA A 198 -9.89 -1.25 -22.21
N LEU A 199 -8.89 -2.06 -21.84
CA LEU A 199 -8.98 -3.52 -21.88
C LEU A 199 -10.08 -4.04 -20.95
N ILE A 200 -10.17 -3.51 -19.72
CA ILE A 200 -11.21 -3.90 -18.76
C ILE A 200 -12.59 -3.53 -19.28
N ILE A 201 -12.78 -2.31 -19.81
CA ILE A 201 -14.07 -1.89 -20.37
C ILE A 201 -14.44 -2.77 -21.58
N ALA A 202 -13.49 -3.00 -22.48
CA ALA A 202 -13.72 -3.84 -23.66
C ALA A 202 -14.08 -5.27 -23.27
N LEU A 203 -13.34 -5.86 -22.32
CA LEU A 203 -13.64 -7.18 -21.79
C LEU A 203 -15.02 -7.20 -21.12
N SER A 204 -15.33 -6.25 -20.24
CA SER A 204 -16.64 -6.18 -19.58
C SER A 204 -17.81 -6.08 -20.55
N ILE A 205 -17.65 -5.38 -21.69
CA ILE A 205 -18.66 -5.33 -22.76
C ILE A 205 -18.76 -6.69 -23.46
N VAL A 206 -17.63 -7.33 -23.77
CA VAL A 206 -17.59 -8.65 -24.41
C VAL A 206 -18.25 -9.71 -23.51
N PHE A 207 -18.03 -9.64 -22.19
CA PHE A 207 -18.65 -10.51 -21.19
C PHE A 207 -20.16 -10.33 -21.05
N GLN A 208 -20.72 -9.18 -21.46
CA GLN A 208 -22.17 -8.93 -21.39
C GLN A 208 -22.95 -9.48 -22.59
N ASN A 209 -22.27 -9.82 -23.69
CA ASN A 209 -22.89 -10.46 -24.86
C ASN A 209 -22.54 -11.95 -24.83
N GLU A 210 -23.22 -12.70 -23.95
CA GLU A 210 -22.88 -14.09 -23.57
C GLU A 210 -22.84 -15.11 -24.71
N ASP A 211 -23.34 -14.81 -25.91
CA ASP A 211 -23.50 -15.83 -26.94
C ASP A 211 -22.19 -16.34 -27.58
N TRP A 212 -21.05 -15.65 -27.42
CA TRP A 212 -19.84 -15.91 -28.25
C TRP A 212 -18.58 -16.29 -27.46
N MET A 213 -18.59 -16.17 -26.13
CA MET A 213 -17.43 -16.49 -25.30
C MET A 213 -17.61 -17.86 -24.66
N GLU A 214 -16.79 -18.83 -25.09
CA GLU A 214 -16.69 -20.11 -24.38
C GLU A 214 -16.43 -19.82 -22.89
N GLU A 215 -17.30 -20.36 -22.02
CA GLU A 215 -17.27 -20.24 -20.56
C GLU A 215 -15.84 -20.34 -19.98
N LYS A 216 -15.02 -21.22 -20.58
CA LYS A 216 -13.61 -21.42 -20.24
C LYS A 216 -12.71 -20.21 -20.49
N LEU A 217 -12.87 -19.51 -21.61
CA LEU A 217 -12.09 -18.31 -21.92
C LEU A 217 -12.47 -17.16 -20.98
N SER A 218 -13.76 -17.09 -20.66
CA SER A 218 -14.35 -16.17 -19.70
C SER A 218 -13.71 -16.31 -18.30
N LEU A 219 -13.74 -17.53 -17.76
CA LEU A 219 -13.12 -17.88 -16.48
C LEU A 219 -11.60 -17.71 -16.51
N THR A 220 -10.94 -18.03 -17.62
CA THR A 220 -9.49 -17.89 -17.75
C THR A 220 -9.06 -16.43 -17.66
N LEU A 221 -9.81 -15.52 -18.29
CA LEU A 221 -9.55 -14.08 -18.19
C LEU A 221 -9.83 -13.55 -16.78
N MET A 222 -10.87 -14.05 -16.11
CA MET A 222 -11.15 -13.71 -14.71
C MET A 222 -10.01 -14.09 -13.77
N ILE A 223 -9.28 -15.17 -14.04
CA ILE A 223 -8.17 -15.64 -13.20
C ILE A 223 -6.83 -15.02 -13.63
N ALA A 224 -6.62 -14.81 -14.92
CA ALA A 224 -5.39 -14.26 -15.48
C ALA A 224 -5.20 -12.77 -15.15
N LEU A 225 -6.26 -11.95 -15.24
CA LEU A 225 -6.19 -10.52 -14.93
C LEU A 225 -5.71 -10.20 -13.50
N PRO A 226 -6.28 -10.79 -12.42
CA PRO A 226 -5.79 -10.56 -11.07
C PRO A 226 -4.36 -11.08 -10.91
N PHE A 227 -4.02 -12.22 -11.49
CA PHE A 227 -2.66 -12.74 -11.46
C PHE A 227 -1.65 -11.76 -12.08
N PHE A 228 -1.87 -11.30 -13.31
CA PHE A 228 -0.98 -10.34 -13.98
C PHE A 228 -0.93 -8.99 -13.27
N THR A 229 -2.04 -8.57 -12.69
CA THR A 229 -2.12 -7.35 -11.87
C THR A 229 -1.25 -7.46 -10.61
N ILE A 230 -1.27 -8.61 -9.93
CA ILE A 230 -0.43 -8.86 -8.77
C ILE A 230 1.05 -8.99 -9.19
N VAL A 231 1.34 -9.62 -10.32
CA VAL A 231 2.70 -9.70 -10.89
C VAL A 231 3.25 -8.31 -11.19
N ASP A 232 2.49 -7.45 -11.90
CA ASP A 232 2.91 -6.07 -12.21
C ASP A 232 3.13 -5.25 -10.94
N PHE A 233 2.26 -5.43 -9.94
CA PHE A 233 2.43 -4.86 -8.60
C PHE A 233 3.76 -5.29 -7.95
N ILE A 234 4.06 -6.59 -7.95
CA ILE A 234 5.30 -7.13 -7.37
C ILE A 234 6.53 -6.60 -8.13
N ILE A 235 6.49 -6.58 -9.46
CA ILE A 235 7.57 -6.05 -10.32
C ILE A 235 7.79 -4.56 -10.00
N THR A 236 6.72 -3.81 -9.86
CA THR A 236 6.77 -2.37 -9.54
C THR A 236 7.39 -2.13 -8.17
N ILE A 237 7.02 -2.92 -7.14
CA ILE A 237 7.66 -2.88 -5.80
C ILE A 237 9.16 -3.07 -5.93
N VAL A 238 9.57 -4.07 -6.67
CA VAL A 238 10.97 -4.48 -6.71
C VAL A 238 11.84 -3.55 -7.52
N ASN A 239 11.30 -2.95 -8.57
CA ASN A 239 11.98 -1.90 -9.32
C ASN A 239 12.09 -0.57 -8.55
N LYS A 240 11.61 -0.49 -7.29
CA LYS A 240 11.57 0.73 -6.48
C LYS A 240 10.88 1.92 -7.16
N ARG A 241 10.13 1.67 -8.25
CA ARG A 241 9.23 2.63 -8.89
C ARG A 241 7.85 2.63 -8.22
N TYR A 242 7.66 1.72 -7.28
CA TYR A 242 6.45 1.62 -6.51
C TYR A 242 6.21 2.84 -5.65
N THR A 243 5.27 3.64 -6.12
CA THR A 243 4.45 4.44 -5.24
C THR A 243 3.31 3.55 -4.79
N HIS A 244 3.06 3.50 -3.49
CA HIS A 244 1.97 2.71 -2.91
C HIS A 244 0.60 2.95 -3.58
N LYS A 245 0.44 4.11 -4.23
CA LYS A 245 -0.68 4.50 -5.07
C LYS A 245 -1.00 3.53 -6.22
N MET A 246 0.00 2.91 -6.83
CA MET A 246 -0.17 2.03 -8.00
C MET A 246 -0.90 0.73 -7.64
N LEU A 247 -0.60 0.14 -6.48
CA LEU A 247 -1.34 -1.02 -5.99
C LEU A 247 -2.83 -0.69 -5.81
N PHE A 248 -3.13 0.40 -5.10
CA PHE A 248 -4.53 0.78 -4.87
C PHE A 248 -5.23 1.14 -6.16
N HIS A 249 -4.53 1.67 -7.15
CA HIS A 249 -5.08 1.87 -8.48
C HIS A 249 -5.52 0.53 -9.08
N TYR A 250 -4.63 -0.45 -9.12
CA TYR A 250 -4.87 -1.76 -9.70
C TYR A 250 -5.93 -2.59 -8.97
N LEU A 251 -5.90 -2.64 -7.64
CA LEU A 251 -6.91 -3.32 -6.83
C LEU A 251 -8.32 -2.75 -7.06
N ARG A 252 -8.44 -1.42 -7.23
CA ARG A 252 -9.73 -0.77 -7.52
C ARG A 252 -10.19 -1.05 -8.94
N LEU A 253 -9.27 -1.02 -9.91
CA LEU A 253 -9.54 -1.35 -11.30
C LEU A 253 -10.04 -2.80 -11.44
N TYR A 254 -9.41 -3.71 -10.70
CA TYR A 254 -9.82 -5.11 -10.62
C TYR A 254 -11.19 -5.29 -9.96
N ALA A 255 -11.46 -4.61 -8.85
CA ALA A 255 -12.79 -4.65 -8.23
C ALA A 255 -13.89 -4.20 -9.20
N ILE A 256 -13.64 -3.13 -9.97
CA ILE A 256 -14.55 -2.68 -11.03
C ILE A 256 -14.77 -3.78 -12.07
N PHE A 257 -13.70 -4.40 -12.58
CA PHE A 257 -13.80 -5.48 -13.57
C PHE A 257 -14.65 -6.66 -13.05
N VAL A 258 -14.36 -7.14 -11.83
CA VAL A 258 -15.12 -8.24 -11.20
C VAL A 258 -16.59 -7.89 -11.06
N ILE A 259 -16.92 -6.67 -10.61
CA ILE A 259 -18.30 -6.18 -10.52
C ILE A 259 -18.99 -6.31 -11.87
N PHE A 260 -18.39 -5.76 -12.93
CA PHE A 260 -19.03 -5.72 -14.25
C PHE A 260 -19.16 -7.10 -14.89
N SER A 261 -18.14 -7.96 -14.78
CA SER A 261 -18.21 -9.31 -15.35
C SER A 261 -19.24 -10.18 -14.64
N PHE A 262 -19.36 -10.08 -13.31
CA PHE A 262 -20.42 -10.79 -12.59
C PHE A 262 -21.82 -10.21 -12.86
N MET A 263 -21.95 -8.88 -13.00
CA MET A 263 -23.23 -8.29 -13.40
C MET A 263 -23.70 -8.79 -14.77
N GLY A 264 -22.77 -9.03 -15.70
CA GLY A 264 -23.06 -9.67 -16.98
C GLY A 264 -23.50 -11.11 -16.82
N ALA A 265 -22.70 -11.92 -16.11
CA ALA A 265 -22.91 -13.37 -15.96
C ALA A 265 -24.17 -13.81 -15.20
N PHE A 266 -24.84 -12.88 -14.51
CA PHE A 266 -26.05 -13.15 -13.72
C PHE A 266 -27.24 -12.32 -14.23
N ASP A 267 -27.22 -11.93 -15.50
CA ASP A 267 -28.34 -11.28 -16.19
C ASP A 267 -28.90 -10.04 -15.47
N PHE A 268 -28.07 -9.32 -14.71
CA PHE A 268 -28.52 -8.17 -13.92
C PHE A 268 -29.27 -7.16 -14.77
N PHE A 269 -28.76 -6.92 -15.99
CA PHE A 269 -29.32 -5.94 -16.91
C PHE A 269 -30.67 -6.35 -17.49
N TYR A 270 -31.08 -7.60 -17.32
CA TYR A 270 -32.40 -8.12 -17.69
C TYR A 270 -33.42 -8.03 -16.55
N GLY A 271 -33.02 -7.49 -15.38
CA GLY A 271 -33.93 -7.17 -14.27
C GLY A 271 -34.11 -8.29 -13.25
N GLU A 272 -33.28 -9.32 -13.28
CA GLU A 272 -33.29 -10.39 -12.29
C GLU A 272 -32.27 -10.12 -11.16
N ALA A 273 -32.69 -10.36 -9.92
CA ALA A 273 -31.90 -10.16 -8.73
C ALA A 273 -31.89 -11.45 -7.90
N ASN A 274 -30.80 -12.22 -7.97
CA ASN A 274 -30.64 -13.49 -7.26
C ASN A 274 -29.77 -13.33 -5.98
N PHE A 275 -29.86 -14.28 -5.06
CA PHE A 275 -29.01 -14.42 -3.88
C PHE A 275 -27.50 -14.39 -4.22
N ASP A 276 -27.10 -14.93 -5.37
CA ASP A 276 -25.72 -14.90 -5.83
C ASP A 276 -25.17 -13.47 -6.02
N MET A 277 -26.06 -12.50 -6.36
CA MET A 277 -25.69 -11.08 -6.41
C MET A 277 -25.40 -10.51 -5.03
N LEU A 278 -26.14 -10.93 -4.01
CA LEU A 278 -25.86 -10.53 -2.63
C LEU A 278 -24.48 -11.04 -2.19
N ALA A 279 -24.16 -12.30 -2.51
CA ALA A 279 -22.85 -12.89 -2.22
C ALA A 279 -21.69 -12.16 -2.93
N LEU A 280 -21.90 -11.74 -4.18
CA LEU A 280 -20.97 -10.89 -4.92
C LEU A 280 -20.75 -9.54 -4.21
N MET A 281 -21.82 -8.88 -3.77
CA MET A 281 -21.77 -7.59 -3.09
C MET A 281 -20.96 -7.67 -1.80
N VAL A 282 -21.15 -8.74 -1.04
CA VAL A 282 -20.37 -9.00 0.17
C VAL A 282 -18.90 -9.24 -0.17
N THR A 283 -18.62 -9.98 -1.24
CA THR A 283 -17.24 -10.20 -1.72
C THR A 283 -16.56 -8.88 -2.11
N ILE A 284 -17.25 -7.99 -2.83
CA ILE A 284 -16.75 -6.66 -3.19
C ILE A 284 -16.50 -5.79 -1.95
N ALA A 285 -17.40 -5.84 -0.97
CA ALA A 285 -17.24 -5.13 0.29
C ALA A 285 -16.02 -5.64 1.08
N TYR A 286 -15.81 -6.96 1.13
CA TYR A 286 -14.62 -7.57 1.73
C TYR A 286 -13.33 -7.23 0.98
N ILE A 287 -13.35 -7.21 -0.35
CA ILE A 287 -12.20 -6.75 -1.16
C ILE A 287 -11.91 -5.28 -0.86
N SER A 288 -12.92 -4.42 -0.81
CA SER A 288 -12.77 -2.99 -0.47
C SER A 288 -12.16 -2.82 0.94
N LEU A 289 -12.67 -3.58 1.90
CA LEU A 289 -12.18 -3.61 3.28
C LEU A 289 -10.73 -4.09 3.33
N PHE A 290 -10.41 -5.19 2.64
CA PHE A 290 -9.05 -5.71 2.51
C PHE A 290 -8.10 -4.67 1.92
N ILE A 291 -8.51 -3.97 0.86
CA ILE A 291 -7.72 -2.90 0.24
C ILE A 291 -7.41 -1.79 1.26
N ILE A 292 -8.37 -1.42 2.10
CA ILE A 292 -8.20 -0.39 3.12
C ILE A 292 -7.26 -0.87 4.24
N ILE A 293 -7.47 -2.09 4.75
CA ILE A 293 -6.58 -2.72 5.74
C ILE A 293 -5.15 -2.80 5.19
N PHE A 294 -5.00 -3.27 3.96
CA PHE A 294 -3.71 -3.44 3.30
C PHE A 294 -3.01 -2.10 3.07
N ARG A 295 -3.76 -1.05 2.73
CA ARG A 295 -3.25 0.33 2.67
C ARG A 295 -2.69 0.81 4.00
N TYR A 296 -3.41 0.53 5.07
CA TYR A 296 -3.00 0.90 6.41
C TYR A 296 -1.74 0.12 6.85
N LEU A 297 -1.73 -1.20 6.63
CA LEU A 297 -0.60 -2.09 6.95
C LEU A 297 0.68 -1.69 6.22
N LEU A 298 0.56 -1.28 4.95
CA LEU A 298 1.70 -0.86 4.15
C LEU A 298 2.24 0.54 4.53
N LYS A 299 1.71 1.18 5.59
CA LYS A 299 2.00 2.57 5.97
C LYS A 299 2.00 3.48 4.75
N VAL A 300 0.99 3.30 3.91
CA VAL A 300 0.83 4.10 2.70
C VAL A 300 0.37 5.44 3.16
N ASP A 301 1.38 6.26 3.49
CA ASP A 301 1.20 7.61 3.97
C ASP A 301 0.06 8.22 3.18
N HIS A 302 -0.95 8.71 3.91
CA HIS A 302 -1.87 9.68 3.35
C HIS A 302 -0.99 10.64 2.60
N THR A 303 -1.11 10.59 1.26
CA THR A 303 -0.45 11.47 0.31
C THR A 303 -0.23 12.77 1.02
N LYS A 304 1.05 13.08 1.31
CA LYS A 304 1.55 14.35 1.79
C LYS A 304 0.65 15.41 1.22
N SER A 305 -0.41 15.77 1.95
CA SER A 305 -1.42 16.62 1.38
C SER A 305 -0.73 17.95 1.34
N ILE A 306 -0.56 18.45 0.12
CA ILE A 306 -0.13 19.81 -0.10
C ILE A 306 -1.31 20.64 0.41
N VAL A 307 -1.33 20.87 1.71
CA VAL A 307 -2.30 21.75 2.35
C VAL A 307 -1.91 23.14 1.90
N MET A 308 -2.70 23.71 0.99
CA MET A 308 -2.60 25.12 0.65
C MET A 308 -3.11 25.91 1.85
N GLU A 309 -2.19 26.46 2.64
CA GLU A 309 -2.51 27.45 3.67
C GLU A 309 -1.96 28.79 3.18
N LYS A 310 -2.84 29.78 3.00
CA LYS A 310 -2.48 31.16 2.57
C LYS A 310 -1.69 31.22 1.25
N GLY A 311 -1.98 30.31 0.32
CA GLY A 311 -1.29 30.25 -0.98
C GLY A 311 0.12 29.68 -0.94
N ILE A 312 0.59 29.21 0.23
CA ILE A 312 1.88 28.52 0.37
C ILE A 312 1.63 27.01 0.40
N MET A 313 2.27 26.32 -0.53
CA MET A 313 2.26 24.87 -0.67
C MET A 313 3.44 24.28 0.11
N PHE A 314 3.15 23.31 0.99
CA PHE A 314 4.19 22.57 1.70
C PHE A 314 4.31 21.17 1.10
N GLY A 315 5.53 20.74 0.79
CA GLY A 315 5.81 19.43 0.20
C GLY A 315 7.15 18.89 0.66
N VAL A 316 7.43 17.62 0.33
CA VAL A 316 8.76 17.06 0.58
C VAL A 316 9.73 17.48 -0.51
N CYS A 317 10.95 17.81 -0.10
CA CYS A 317 12.03 18.20 -0.99
C CYS A 317 12.39 17.05 -1.94
N ASN A 318 12.72 17.39 -3.19
CA ASN A 318 13.21 16.46 -4.20
C ASN A 318 14.36 17.14 -4.96
N GLU A 319 14.94 16.47 -5.96
CA GLU A 319 16.08 17.03 -6.71
C GLU A 319 15.77 18.34 -7.44
N ILE A 320 14.54 18.52 -7.93
CA ILE A 320 14.11 19.76 -8.59
C ILE A 320 14.08 20.89 -7.56
N HIS A 321 13.48 20.63 -6.40
CA HIS A 321 13.44 21.58 -5.29
C HIS A 321 14.84 21.94 -4.79
N LEU A 322 15.76 20.97 -4.73
CA LEU A 322 17.14 21.21 -4.32
C LEU A 322 17.86 22.17 -5.28
N LYS A 323 17.62 22.05 -6.60
CA LYS A 323 18.13 23.02 -7.58
C LYS A 323 17.59 24.43 -7.34
N LEU A 324 16.28 24.55 -7.11
CA LEU A 324 15.66 25.85 -6.79
C LEU A 324 16.18 26.44 -5.47
N ILE A 325 16.45 25.60 -4.46
CA ILE A 325 17.09 26.03 -3.21
C ILE A 325 18.50 26.56 -3.48
N LYS A 326 19.30 25.86 -4.29
CA LYS A 326 20.65 26.35 -4.69
C LYS A 326 20.57 27.71 -5.36
N GLU A 327 19.64 27.88 -6.30
CA GLU A 327 19.46 29.14 -7.03
C GLU A 327 19.01 30.30 -6.12
N GLN A 328 18.13 30.04 -5.15
CA GLN A 328 17.49 31.10 -4.35
C GLN A 328 18.15 31.38 -3.00
N PHE A 329 18.76 30.35 -2.38
CA PHE A 329 19.37 30.43 -1.04
C PHE A 329 20.90 30.24 -1.08
N GLY A 330 21.46 29.91 -2.24
CA GLY A 330 22.89 29.68 -2.44
C GLY A 330 23.32 28.23 -2.19
N GLU A 331 24.50 27.88 -2.73
CA GLU A 331 25.01 26.50 -2.69
C GLU A 331 25.27 25.99 -1.28
N VAL A 332 25.90 26.82 -0.43
CA VAL A 332 26.26 26.43 0.95
C VAL A 332 25.05 25.98 1.76
N LYS A 333 23.91 26.69 1.65
CA LYS A 333 22.69 26.32 2.37
C LYS A 333 22.07 25.03 1.82
N ALA A 334 22.18 24.81 0.52
CA ALA A 334 21.65 23.62 -0.13
C ALA A 334 22.43 22.35 0.23
N GLU A 335 23.71 22.44 0.61
CA GLU A 335 24.52 21.29 1.03
C GLU A 335 24.00 20.63 2.33
N TYR A 336 23.31 21.39 3.19
CA TYR A 336 22.69 20.87 4.41
C TYR A 336 21.34 20.16 4.16
N VAL A 337 20.84 20.18 2.92
CA VAL A 337 19.58 19.52 2.55
C VAL A 337 19.86 18.07 2.20
N SER A 338 19.32 17.14 3.00
CA SER A 338 19.42 15.71 2.72
C SER A 338 18.20 15.22 1.93
N LEU A 339 18.45 14.35 0.95
CA LEU A 339 17.44 13.61 0.20
C LEU A 339 17.54 12.09 0.47
N GLU A 340 18.25 11.70 1.52
CA GLU A 340 18.36 10.29 1.91
C GLU A 340 17.03 9.71 2.39
N ILE A 341 16.88 8.38 2.30
CA ILE A 341 15.62 7.68 2.54
C ILE A 341 15.11 7.85 3.98
N ASN A 342 16.03 7.95 4.93
CA ASN A 342 15.71 8.04 6.36
C ASN A 342 15.60 9.50 6.84
N ASP A 343 16.03 10.45 6.02
CA ASP A 343 16.02 11.86 6.35
C ASP A 343 14.71 12.51 5.90
N TYR A 344 14.40 13.67 6.47
CA TYR A 344 13.17 14.37 6.17
C TYR A 344 13.43 15.84 5.89
N SER A 345 13.34 16.17 4.61
CA SER A 345 13.44 17.53 4.10
C SER A 345 12.09 18.02 3.57
N LEU A 346 11.61 19.14 4.10
CA LEU A 346 10.38 19.81 3.71
C LEU A 346 10.66 21.15 3.05
N ILE A 347 9.84 21.50 2.08
CA ILE A 347 9.87 22.76 1.37
C ILE A 347 8.53 23.48 1.48
N ALA A 348 8.59 24.80 1.56
CA ALA A 348 7.48 25.71 1.42
C ALA A 348 7.64 26.45 0.09
N MET A 349 6.60 26.42 -0.75
CA MET A 349 6.58 27.05 -2.06
C MET A 349 5.41 28.02 -2.17
N LYS A 350 5.64 29.16 -2.81
CA LYS A 350 4.58 30.03 -3.29
C LYS A 350 4.73 30.15 -4.80
N ASP A 351 3.69 29.72 -5.52
CA ASP A 351 3.72 29.56 -6.97
C ASP A 351 4.86 28.62 -7.42
N LYS A 352 5.92 29.14 -8.05
CA LYS A 352 7.11 28.40 -8.48
C LYS A 352 8.37 28.76 -7.68
N THR A 353 8.22 29.56 -6.62
CA THR A 353 9.34 30.05 -5.81
C THR A 353 9.43 29.32 -4.47
N VAL A 354 10.65 29.06 -4.02
CA VAL A 354 10.90 28.45 -2.72
C VAL A 354 10.92 29.56 -1.68
N VAL A 355 9.95 29.54 -0.77
CA VAL A 355 9.82 30.57 0.25
C VAL A 355 10.43 30.15 1.59
N GLY A 356 10.71 28.87 1.76
CA GLY A 356 11.46 28.34 2.90
C GLY A 356 11.62 26.83 2.84
N PHE A 357 12.50 26.27 3.67
CA PHE A 357 12.72 24.84 3.78
C PHE A 357 13.29 24.46 5.15
N ILE A 358 13.13 23.19 5.51
CA ILE A 358 13.74 22.56 6.68
C ILE A 358 14.31 21.21 6.26
N SER A 359 15.51 20.87 6.73
CA SER A 359 16.16 19.58 6.51
C SER A 359 16.50 18.96 7.85
N THR A 360 16.10 17.71 8.04
CA THR A 360 16.30 16.97 9.28
C THR A 360 16.90 15.62 8.98
N LYS A 361 17.99 15.26 9.67
CA LYS A 361 18.64 13.96 9.56
C LYS A 361 18.30 13.05 10.72
N LEU A 362 18.22 11.75 10.46
CA LEU A 362 18.15 10.75 11.54
C LEU A 362 19.54 10.32 11.96
N ASN A 363 19.86 10.56 13.23
CA ASN A 363 21.12 10.15 13.83
C ASN A 363 20.84 9.14 14.96
N PRO A 364 21.57 8.02 15.05
CA PRO A 364 21.55 7.21 16.25
C PRO A 364 22.17 8.01 17.40
N LEU A 365 21.66 7.82 18.61
CA LEU A 365 22.32 8.36 19.80
C LEU A 365 23.68 7.67 20.02
N LEU A 366 24.54 8.32 20.81
CA LEU A 366 25.80 7.73 21.22
C LEU A 366 25.56 6.54 22.17
N GLU A 367 26.56 5.67 22.27
CA GLU A 367 26.54 4.58 23.25
C GLU A 367 26.28 5.11 24.68
N PRO A 368 25.49 4.39 25.50
CA PRO A 368 24.94 3.04 25.27
C PRO A 368 23.58 3.02 24.52
N LEU A 369 23.11 4.14 23.97
CA LEU A 369 21.76 4.27 23.40
C LEU A 369 21.73 4.24 21.87
N CYS A 370 22.69 3.58 21.21
CA CYS A 370 22.81 3.56 19.75
C CYS A 370 21.62 2.95 18.99
N GLU A 371 20.73 2.23 19.69
CA GLU A 371 19.47 1.72 19.14
C GLU A 371 18.36 2.78 19.06
N VAL A 372 18.51 3.91 19.75
CA VAL A 372 17.55 5.01 19.77
C VAL A 372 17.97 6.06 18.74
N ASN A 373 17.08 6.39 17.81
CA ASN A 373 17.31 7.47 16.85
C ASN A 373 16.78 8.81 17.39
N GLU A 374 17.55 9.86 17.15
CA GLU A 374 17.11 11.24 17.23
C GLU A 374 16.99 11.85 15.83
N ALA A 375 16.06 12.79 15.67
CA ALA A 375 15.96 13.60 14.48
C ALA A 375 16.66 14.95 14.73
N PHE A 376 17.67 15.28 13.94
CA PHE A 376 18.47 16.51 14.07
C PHE A 376 18.20 17.46 12.91
N VAL A 377 17.70 18.66 13.22
CA VAL A 377 17.42 19.71 12.24
C VAL A 377 18.74 20.38 11.86
N GLU A 378 19.24 20.05 10.67
CA GLU A 378 20.48 20.58 10.10
C GLU A 378 20.31 22.04 9.67
N ILE A 379 19.18 22.36 9.06
CA ILE A 379 18.92 23.71 8.54
C ILE A 379 17.42 24.00 8.52
N LEU A 380 17.07 25.24 8.88
CA LEU A 380 15.73 25.81 8.74
C LEU A 380 15.89 27.24 8.23
N GLU A 381 15.36 27.50 7.05
CA GLU A 381 15.53 28.77 6.35
C GLU A 381 14.21 29.25 5.76
N VAL A 382 13.97 30.55 5.84
CA VAL A 382 12.80 31.21 5.25
C VAL A 382 13.28 32.47 4.56
N HIS A 383 12.88 32.61 3.29
CA HIS A 383 13.22 33.74 2.46
C HIS A 383 12.78 35.05 3.17
N PRO A 384 13.61 36.12 3.19
CA PRO A 384 13.35 37.33 3.98
C PRO A 384 11.95 37.93 3.81
N ASN A 385 11.46 38.00 2.57
CA ASN A 385 10.12 38.53 2.23
C ASN A 385 8.94 37.70 2.78
N TYR A 386 9.21 36.48 3.25
CA TYR A 386 8.21 35.54 3.77
C TYR A 386 8.40 35.24 5.27
N GLN A 387 9.36 35.89 5.91
CA GLN A 387 9.55 35.80 7.36
C GLN A 387 8.36 36.42 8.10
N LYS A 388 8.14 35.96 9.35
CA LYS A 388 7.01 36.39 10.22
C LYS A 388 5.60 36.09 9.67
N GLN A 389 5.48 35.35 8.56
CA GLN A 389 4.19 34.90 8.01
C GLN A 389 3.77 33.49 8.50
N GLY A 390 4.54 32.90 9.43
CA GLY A 390 4.28 31.56 9.97
C GLY A 390 4.87 30.40 9.18
N VAL A 391 5.65 30.66 8.12
CA VAL A 391 6.28 29.62 7.28
C VAL A 391 7.17 28.69 8.11
N ALA A 392 8.10 29.25 8.90
CA ALA A 392 9.00 28.47 9.75
C ALA A 392 8.23 27.62 10.77
N SER A 393 7.22 28.21 11.41
CA SER A 393 6.34 27.50 12.35
C SER A 393 5.72 26.27 11.71
N LYS A 394 5.17 26.42 10.50
CA LYS A 394 4.52 25.31 9.80
C LYS A 394 5.49 24.22 9.35
N LEU A 395 6.71 24.61 8.96
CA LEU A 395 7.79 23.67 8.65
C LEU A 395 8.16 22.83 9.89
N ILE A 396 8.29 23.47 11.06
CA ILE A 396 8.55 22.77 12.34
C ILE A 396 7.39 21.84 12.70
N GLU A 397 6.13 22.34 12.69
CA GLU A 397 4.94 21.54 13.02
C GLU A 397 4.83 20.27 12.15
N LYS A 398 5.04 20.41 10.84
CA LYS A 398 5.00 19.27 9.91
C LYS A 398 6.16 18.30 10.13
N THR A 399 7.31 18.80 10.54
CA THR A 399 8.49 17.99 10.87
C THR A 399 8.27 17.20 12.15
N GLU A 400 7.78 17.84 13.23
CA GLU A 400 7.41 17.17 14.48
C GLU A 400 6.36 16.09 14.25
N LYS A 401 5.30 16.42 13.49
CA LYS A 401 4.23 15.48 13.18
C LYS A 401 4.75 14.25 12.44
N TYR A 402 5.66 14.44 11.49
CA TYR A 402 6.28 13.35 10.73
C TYR A 402 7.10 12.43 11.65
N PHE A 403 8.02 12.98 12.43
CA PHE A 403 8.88 12.15 13.28
C PHE A 403 8.13 11.50 14.45
N ARG A 404 7.06 12.13 14.95
CA ARG A 404 6.13 11.51 15.90
C ARG A 404 5.44 10.29 15.29
N SER A 405 5.01 10.36 14.03
CA SER A 405 4.41 9.19 13.35
C SER A 405 5.40 8.06 13.06
N GLU A 406 6.68 8.40 12.89
CA GLU A 406 7.76 7.41 12.77
C GLU A 406 8.24 6.83 14.10
N GLY A 407 7.70 7.30 15.24
CA GLY A 407 8.07 6.82 16.57
C GLY A 407 9.47 7.24 17.02
N ILE A 408 9.97 8.34 16.46
CA ILE A 408 11.25 8.94 16.89
C ILE A 408 11.07 9.59 18.25
N SER A 409 12.07 9.43 19.12
CA SER A 409 11.96 9.81 20.53
C SER A 409 12.11 11.32 20.76
N GLN A 410 12.93 11.99 19.95
CA GLN A 410 13.21 13.42 20.12
C GLN A 410 13.58 14.12 18.81
N LEU A 411 13.26 15.40 18.73
CA LEU A 411 13.77 16.34 17.73
C LEU A 411 14.80 17.26 18.40
N ARG A 412 15.94 17.46 17.75
CA ARG A 412 17.03 18.32 18.20
C ARG A 412 17.38 19.36 17.13
N ALA A 413 17.79 20.54 17.55
CA ALA A 413 18.37 21.56 16.68
C ALA A 413 19.53 22.26 17.41
N TRP A 414 20.28 23.10 16.69
CA TRP A 414 21.29 23.98 17.28
C TRP A 414 21.26 25.37 16.65
N ALA A 415 21.59 26.40 17.43
CA ALA A 415 21.82 27.74 16.90
C ALA A 415 22.80 28.55 17.72
N LEU A 416 23.42 29.52 17.06
CA LEU A 416 24.25 30.56 17.67
C LEU A 416 23.44 31.45 18.62
N ASN A 417 24.08 31.90 19.70
CA ASN A 417 23.48 32.80 20.69
C ASN A 417 23.17 34.20 20.14
N ASN A 418 23.74 34.58 19.00
CA ASN A 418 23.58 35.89 18.37
C ASN A 418 22.30 36.02 17.52
N ASN A 419 21.45 34.98 17.46
CA ASN A 419 20.20 35.01 16.71
C ASN A 419 18.96 34.84 17.63
N PRO A 420 18.53 35.92 18.31
CA PRO A 420 17.43 35.85 19.27
C PRO A 420 16.10 35.46 18.62
N ASN A 421 15.88 35.80 17.35
CA ASN A 421 14.66 35.41 16.62
C ASN A 421 14.55 33.89 16.47
N TYR A 422 15.65 33.22 16.17
CA TYR A 422 15.68 31.77 16.04
C TYR A 422 15.51 31.08 17.40
N ILE A 423 16.15 31.60 18.45
CA ILE A 423 15.97 31.11 19.83
C ILE A 423 14.49 31.22 20.27
N ASN A 424 13.86 32.37 20.00
CA ASN A 424 12.46 32.60 20.34
C ASN A 424 11.50 31.71 19.53
N LEU A 425 11.84 31.39 18.28
CA LEU A 425 11.08 30.43 17.48
C LEU A 425 11.02 29.06 18.14
N TRP A 426 12.16 28.49 18.54
CA TRP A 426 12.19 27.18 19.21
C TRP A 426 11.51 27.19 20.57
N LYS A 427 11.67 28.28 21.35
CA LYS A 427 10.94 28.46 22.61
C LYS A 427 9.43 28.40 22.44
N LYS A 428 8.90 29.00 21.37
CA LYS A 428 7.46 28.98 21.06
C LYS A 428 6.92 27.56 20.85
N PHE A 429 7.78 26.63 20.43
CA PHE A 429 7.44 25.23 20.23
C PHE A 429 7.75 24.34 21.44
N ASP A 430 7.99 24.93 22.62
CA ASP A 430 8.30 24.22 23.86
C ASP A 430 9.57 23.34 23.79
N TYR A 431 10.58 23.76 23.01
CA TYR A 431 11.89 23.14 23.06
C TYR A 431 12.64 23.56 24.32
N CYS A 432 13.22 22.60 25.02
CA CYS A 432 14.17 22.86 26.08
C CYS A 432 15.47 23.42 25.49
N LEU A 433 16.07 24.40 26.17
CA LEU A 433 17.30 25.05 25.75
C LEU A 433 18.46 24.60 26.63
N SER A 434 19.55 24.19 26.02
CA SER A 434 20.79 23.84 26.71
C SER A 434 21.94 24.67 26.12
N PRO A 435 22.57 25.58 26.90
CA PRO A 435 23.71 26.35 26.41
C PRO A 435 24.88 25.40 26.09
N THR A 436 25.55 25.63 24.97
CA THR A 436 26.65 24.79 24.50
C THR A 436 27.73 25.63 23.81
N LYS A 437 28.95 25.09 23.79
CA LYS A 437 30.08 25.62 23.02
C LYS A 437 30.48 24.59 21.98
N ILE A 438 30.38 24.95 20.69
CA ILE A 438 30.82 24.09 19.59
C ILE A 438 32.19 24.55 19.12
N HIS A 439 33.15 23.63 19.04
CA HIS A 439 34.46 23.88 18.42
C HIS A 439 34.37 23.60 16.92
N ILE A 440 34.54 24.64 16.10
CA ILE A 440 34.70 24.49 14.66
C ILE A 440 36.18 24.27 14.38
N LYS A 441 36.54 23.03 14.03
CA LYS A 441 37.93 22.63 13.79
C LYS A 441 38.57 23.41 12.65
N GLU A 442 37.84 23.66 11.54
CA GLU A 442 38.41 24.35 10.37
C GLU A 442 38.84 25.78 10.68
N GLN A 443 38.15 26.44 11.62
CA GLN A 443 38.41 27.84 11.98
C GLN A 443 39.17 27.98 13.30
N ASN A 444 39.42 26.88 13.99
CA ASN A 444 39.95 26.82 15.36
C ASN A 444 39.25 27.83 16.30
N LYS A 445 37.91 27.89 16.23
CA LYS A 445 37.09 28.82 17.01
C LYS A 445 36.02 28.09 17.79
N TYR A 446 35.71 28.60 18.97
CA TYR A 446 34.55 28.18 19.75
C TYR A 446 33.38 29.11 19.45
N LEU A 447 32.22 28.53 19.20
CA LEU A 447 30.98 29.24 19.00
C LEU A 447 30.03 28.95 20.15
N ASP A 448 29.58 30.02 20.79
CA ASP A 448 28.57 29.98 21.84
C ASP A 448 27.17 29.87 21.21
N GLY A 449 26.38 28.92 21.70
CA GLY A 449 25.05 28.67 21.17
C GLY A 449 24.16 27.89 22.13
N TYR A 450 23.04 27.42 21.61
CA TYR A 450 22.08 26.61 22.33
C TYR A 450 21.71 25.38 21.51
N HIS A 451 21.68 24.22 22.16
CA HIS A 451 20.90 23.09 21.68
C HIS A 451 19.44 23.26 22.07
N PHE A 452 18.55 22.92 21.14
CA PHE A 452 17.12 22.84 21.36
C PHE A 452 16.73 21.37 21.31
N ILE A 453 16.02 20.88 22.31
CA ILE A 453 15.58 19.48 22.37
C ILE A 453 14.12 19.43 22.77
N LYS A 454 13.33 18.63 22.06
CA LYS A 454 11.94 18.34 22.40
C LYS A 454 11.68 16.85 22.24
N LYS A 455 11.06 16.26 23.27
CA LYS A 455 10.53 14.90 23.20
C LYS A 455 9.29 14.91 22.32
N LEU A 456 9.24 14.02 21.33
CA LEU A 456 8.15 13.98 20.35
C LEU A 456 6.93 13.21 20.86
#